data_AF-A0A6L6E3C7-F1
#
_entry.id   AF-A0A6L6E3C7-F1
#
_cell.length_a   1.000
_cell.length_b   1.000
_cell.length_c   1.000
_cell.angle_alpha   90.00
_cell.angle_beta   90.00
_cell.angle_gamma   90.00
#
_symmetry.space_group_name_H-M   'P 1'
#
loop_
_entity.id
_entity.type
_entity.pdbx_description
1 polymer ?
#
loop_
_entity_poly.entity_id
_entity_poly.type
_entity_poly.pdbx_seq_one_letter_code
_entity_poly.pdbx_strand_id
1 'polypeptide(L)' 'MYAIGIDIGGTKIAGALVAADGSIIRDSRVPTPAHDA' A
#
# COMPACT_ATOMS: atom_id res chain seq x y z
N MET A 1 -5.07 15.13 -9.77
CA MET A 1 -4.61 13.79 -10.18
C MET A 1 -4.35 12.98 -8.92
N TYR A 2 -4.61 11.68 -8.93
CA TYR A 2 -4.34 10.80 -7.79
C TYR A 2 -3.34 9.72 -8.20
N ALA A 3 -2.58 9.24 -7.21
CA ALA A 3 -1.66 8.11 -7.36
C ALA A 3 -2.00 7.01 -6.36
N ILE A 4 -1.63 5.78 -6.70
CA ILE A 4 -1.66 4.64 -5.78
C ILE A 4 -0.22 4.30 -5.40
N GLY A 5 0.12 4.47 -4.12
CA GLY A 5 1.38 3.99 -3.56
C GLY A 5 1.21 2.57 -3.05
N ILE A 6 2.16 1.69 -3.38
CA ILE A 6 2.19 0.31 -2.90
C ILE A 6 3.60 0.04 -2.32
N ASP A 7 3.64 -0.41 -1.07
CA ASP A 7 4.84 -0.88 -0.39
C ASP A 7 4.68 -2.38 -0.05
N ILE A 8 5.57 -3.20 -0.60
CA ILE A 8 5.50 -4.66 -0.53
C ILE A 8 6.66 -5.17 0.33
N GLY A 9 6.35 -5.50 1.58
CA GLY A 9 7.27 -6.19 2.48
C GLY A 9 7.03 -7.70 2.52
N GLY A 10 7.96 -8.44 3.12
CA GLY A 10 7.82 -9.89 3.31
C GLY A 10 6.73 -10.29 4.31
N THR A 11 6.32 -9.39 5.21
CA THR A 11 5.29 -9.66 6.24
C THR A 11 3.96 -8.95 5.94
N LYS A 12 4.01 -7.74 5.38
CA LYS A 12 2.84 -6.90 5.14
C LYS A 12 2.98 -6.14 3.83
N ILE A 13 1.84 -5.87 3.22
CA ILE A 13 1.68 -4.99 2.07
C ILE A 13 0.88 -3.77 2.54
N ALA A 14 1.39 -2.57 2.26
CA ALA A 14 0.68 -1.32 2.49
C ALA A 14 0.29 -0.68 1.15
N GLY A 15 -0.91 -0.12 1.10
CA GLY A 15 -1.41 0.65 -0.04
C GLY A 15 -1.93 2.00 0.40
N ALA A 16 -1.74 3.03 -0.42
CA ALA A 16 -2.22 4.39 -0.15
C ALA A 16 -2.79 5.07 -1.40
N LEU A 17 -3.89 5.81 -1.23
CA LEU A 17 -4.37 6.79 -2.19
C LEU A 17 -3.69 8.12 -1.88
N VAL A 18 -2.92 8.64 -2.85
CA VAL A 18 -2.06 9.81 -2.67
C VAL A 18 -2.56 10.96 -3.55
N ALA A 19 -2.71 12.14 -2.93
CA ALA A 19 -3.06 13.37 -3.62
C ALA A 19 -1.86 13.96 -4.38
N ALA A 20 -2.11 14.95 -5.23
CA ALA A 20 -1.07 15.59 -6.02
C ALA A 20 0.00 16.33 -5.20
N ASP A 21 -0.34 16.76 -3.97
CA ASP A 21 0.59 17.39 -3.03
C ASP A 21 1.38 16.39 -2.17
N GLY A 22 1.19 15.08 -2.41
CA GLY A 22 1.83 14.01 -1.65
C GLY A 22 1.09 13.60 -0.37
N SER A 23 -0.03 14.25 -0.02
CA SER A 23 -0.82 13.85 1.14
C SER A 23 -1.50 12.48 0.94
N ILE A 24 -1.56 11.69 2.02
CA ILE A 24 -2.28 10.41 2.03
C ILE A 24 -3.74 10.69 2.36
N ILE A 25 -4.63 10.34 1.42
CA ILE A 25 -6.08 10.46 1.59
C ILE A 25 -6.65 9.25 2.32
N ARG A 26 -6.09 8.07 2.04
CA ARG A 26 -6.47 6.80 2.65
C ARG A 26 -5.31 5.83 2.55
N ASP A 27 -5.10 5.04 3.59
CA ASP A 27 -4.23 3.87 3.56
C ASP A 27 -4.98 2.59 3.95
N SER A 28 -4.38 1.46 3.60
CA SER A 28 -4.78 0.13 4.02
C SER A 28 -3.56 -0.77 4.13
N ARG A 29 -3.64 -1.78 4.99
CA ARG A 29 -2.58 -2.77 5.19
C ARG A 29 -3.17 -4.16 5.25
N VAL A 30 -2.50 -5.10 4.58
CA VAL A 30 -2.83 -6.52 4.62
C VAL A 30 -1.57 -7.33 4.90
N PRO A 31 -1.68 -8.53 5.51
CA PRO A 31 -0.57 -9.48 5.53
C PRO A 31 -0.12 -9.80 4.11
N THR A 32 1.18 -9.97 3.90
CA THR A 32 1.69 -10.53 2.64
C THR A 32 1.18 -11.97 2.53
N PRO A 33 0.59 -12.38 1.39
CA PRO A 33 0.15 -13.76 1.21
C PRO A 33 1.31 -14.71 1.51
N ALA A 34 1.09 -15.71 2.37
CA ALA A 34 2.03 -16.80 2.47
C ALA A 34 2.03 -17.52 1.12
N HIS A 35 3.19 -17.61 0.48
CA HIS A 35 3.34 -18.58 -0.58
C HIS A 35 3.37 -19.94 0.11
N ASP A 36 2.30 -20.73 -0.05
CA ASP A 36 2.35 -22.15 0.30
C ASP A 36 3.52 -22.78 -0.47
N ALA A 37 4.42 -23.43 0.28
CA ALA A 37 5.64 -24.06 -0.23
C ALA A 37 5.35 -25.38 -0.96
#